data_AF-A0A496AVP1-F1
#
_entry.id   AF-A0A496AVP1-F1
#
_cell.length_a   1.000
_cell.length_b   1.000
_cell.length_c   1.000
_cell.angle_alpha   90.00
_cell.angle_beta   90.00
_cell.angle_gamma   90.00
#
_symmetry.space_group_name_H-M   'P 1'
#
loop_
_entity.id
_entity.type
_entity.pdbx_description
1 polymer ?
#
loop_
_entity_poly.entity_id
_entity_poly.type
_entity_poly.pdbx_seq_one_letter_code
_entity_poly.pdbx_strand_id
1 'polypeptide(L)' 'MVQVEVNVDSGEAFDRALARFKKMCGKAGIVTEIKKRSFYEKPSEKRRRIEAKRQRKVKPRTMEYRPRYNNGR' A
#
# COMPACT_ATOMS: atom_id res chain seq x y z
N MET A 1 11.96 12.55 -7.94
CA MET A 1 11.29 11.43 -8.63
C MET A 1 11.70 10.16 -7.90
N VAL A 2 10.78 9.25 -7.58
CA VAL A 2 11.10 8.05 -6.78
C VAL A 2 11.57 6.94 -7.72
N GLN A 3 12.77 6.41 -7.50
CA GLN A 3 13.34 5.30 -8.27
C GLN A 3 13.28 4.02 -7.43
N VAL A 4 12.96 2.90 -8.06
CA VAL A 4 12.97 1.57 -7.44
C VAL A 4 13.83 0.65 -8.30
N GLU A 5 14.80 0.01 -7.66
CA GLU A 5 15.70 -0.95 -8.27
C GLU A 5 15.67 -2.27 -7.50
N VAL A 6 15.85 -3.38 -8.20
CA VAL A 6 15.95 -4.71 -7.62
C VAL A 6 17.09 -5.44 -8.32
N ASN A 7 18.09 -5.83 -7.55
CA ASN A 7 19.14 -6.71 -8.04
C ASN A 7 18.61 -8.14 -8.15
N VAL A 8 18.99 -8.82 -9.23
CA VAL A 8 18.60 -10.20 -9.52
C VAL A 8 19.87 -11.06 -9.52
N ASP A 9 19.86 -12.11 -8.71
CA ASP A 9 20.95 -13.08 -8.68
C ASP A 9 20.78 -14.11 -9.79
N SER A 10 21.90 -14.67 -10.28
CA SER A 10 21.95 -15.59 -11.43
C SER A 10 21.20 -16.91 -11.23
N GLY A 11 20.85 -17.28 -9.99
CA GLY A 11 20.07 -18.48 -9.66
C GLY A 11 18.60 -18.22 -9.33
N GLU A 12 18.11 -16.98 -9.43
CA GLU A 12 16.74 -16.64 -9.05
C GLU A 12 15.76 -16.80 -10.22
N ALA A 13 14.61 -17.41 -9.96
CA ALA A 13 13.50 -17.41 -10.92
C ALA A 13 12.98 -15.97 -11.14
N PHE A 14 12.85 -15.56 -12.39
CA PHE A 14 12.40 -14.22 -12.79
C PHE A 14 11.14 -13.75 -12.05
N ASP A 15 10.16 -14.64 -11.85
CA ASP A 15 8.92 -14.32 -11.17
C ASP A 15 9.12 -13.87 -9.71
N ARG A 16 10.13 -14.41 -9.02
CA ARG A 16 10.48 -13.99 -7.66
C ARG A 16 11.06 -12.59 -7.64
N ALA A 17 11.97 -12.28 -8.57
CA ALA A 17 12.52 -10.94 -8.73
C ALA A 17 11.42 -9.91 -9.06
N LEU A 18 10.49 -10.28 -9.96
CA LEU A 18 9.34 -9.45 -10.31
C LEU A 18 8.40 -9.20 -9.13
N ALA A 19 8.15 -10.22 -8.30
CA ALA A 19 7.34 -10.09 -7.11
C ALA A 19 7.97 -9.12 -6.09
N ARG A 20 9.29 -9.18 -5.89
CA ARG A 20 10.03 -8.21 -5.06
C ARG A 20 9.92 -6.80 -5.60
N PHE A 21 10.10 -6.62 -6.91
CA PHE A 21 9.96 -5.33 -7.57
C PHE A 21 8.57 -4.73 -7.36
N LYS A 22 7.50 -5.49 -7.63
CA LYS A 22 6.12 -5.05 -7.39
C LYS A 22 5.89 -4.64 -5.92
N LYS A 23 6.43 -5.41 -4.96
CA LYS A 23 6.36 -5.08 -3.53
C LYS A 23 7.12 -3.78 -3.22
N MET A 24 8.28 -3.56 -3.82
CA MET A 24 9.06 -2.32 -3.66
C MET A 24 8.36 -1.11 -4.27
N CYS A 25 7.76 -1.22 -5.47
CA CYS A 25 6.93 -0.16 -6.04
C CYS A 25 5.74 0.20 -5.15
N GLY A 26 5.11 -0.81 -4.53
CA GLY A 26 4.04 -0.62 -3.56
C GLY A 26 4.50 0.11 -2.31
N LYS A 27 5.63 -0.30 -1.72
CA LYS A 27 6.23 0.33 -0.52
C LYS A 27 6.68 1.77 -0.80
N ALA A 28 7.30 2.00 -1.95
CA ALA A 28 7.73 3.31 -2.41
C ALA A 28 6.54 4.25 -2.73
N GLY A 29 5.32 3.71 -2.78
CA GLY A 29 4.11 4.50 -2.99
C GLY A 29 3.97 5.06 -4.40
N ILE A 30 4.77 4.59 -5.37
CA ILE A 30 4.82 5.12 -6.75
C ILE A 30 3.43 5.16 -7.38
N VAL A 31 2.67 4.06 -7.26
CA VAL A 31 1.30 3.98 -7.81
C VAL A 31 0.36 4.99 -7.16
N THR A 32 0.52 5.25 -5.86
CA THR A 32 -0.30 6.23 -5.13
C THR A 32 0.07 7.66 -5.52
N GLU A 33 1.36 7.92 -5.74
CA GLU A 33 1.87 9.22 -6.15
C GLU A 33 1.42 9.56 -7.58
N ILE A 34 1.48 8.61 -8.52
CA ILE A 34 0.96 8.77 -9.89
C ILE A 34 -0.53 9.13 -9.84
N LYS A 35 -1.35 8.37 -9.12
CA LYS A 35 -2.80 8.64 -8.98
C LYS A 35 -3.12 9.97 -8.32
N LYS A 36 -2.24 10.46 -7.44
CA LYS A 36 -2.41 11.77 -6.78
C LYS A 36 -2.04 12.93 -7.70
N ARG A 37 -1.14 12.71 -8.66
CA ARG A 37 -0.65 13.71 -9.61
C ARG A 37 -1.39 13.72 -10.95
N SER A 38 -2.22 12.71 -11.22
CA SER A 38 -2.94 12.60 -12.50
C SER A 38 -3.99 13.69 -12.72
N PHE A 39 -4.41 14.40 -11.67
CA PHE A 39 -5.30 15.55 -11.75
C PHE A 39 -4.96 16.59 -10.71
N TYR A 40 -5.35 17.84 -10.97
CA TYR A 40 -5.21 18.91 -9.99
C TYR A 40 -6.19 18.72 -8.83
N GLU A 41 -5.65 18.65 -7.61
CA GLU A 41 -6.42 18.63 -6.37
C GLU A 41 -6.33 20.00 -5.71
N LYS A 42 -7.47 20.66 -5.50
CA LYS A 42 -7.53 21.95 -4.79
C LYS A 42 -6.87 21.82 -3.40
N PRO A 43 -6.19 22.88 -2.88
CA PRO A 43 -5.51 22.81 -1.59
C PRO A 43 -6.42 22.45 -0.41
N SER A 44 -7.69 22.85 -0.43
CA SER A 44 -8.70 22.46 0.56
C SER A 44 -8.96 20.95 0.55
N GLU A 45 -9.20 20.38 -0.62
CA GLU A 45 -9.45 18.95 -0.82
C GLU A 45 -8.25 18.10 -0.40
N LYS A 46 -7.03 18.57 -0.74
CA LYS A 46 -5.79 17.94 -0.30
C LYS A 46 -5.68 17.87 1.22
N ARG A 47 -5.98 18.97 1.92
CA ARG A 47 -6.00 19.03 3.40
C ARG A 47 -7.05 18.08 3.98
N ARG A 48 -8.28 18.11 3.45
CA ARG A 48 -9.39 17.22 3.86
C ARG A 48 -9.02 15.74 3.70
N ARG A 49 -8.42 15.36 2.58
CA ARG A 49 -7.98 13.98 2.31
C ARG A 49 -6.87 13.51 3.25
N ILE A 50 -5.92 14.39 3.60
CA ILE A 50 -4.84 14.05 4.54
C ILE A 50 -5.41 13.82 5.95
N GLU A 51 -6.33 14.67 6.39
CA GLU A 51 -6.96 14.57 7.71
C GLU A 51 -7.81 13.30 7.83
N ALA A 52 -8.65 13.01 6.84
CA ALA A 52 -9.43 11.77 6.80
C ALA A 52 -8.53 10.50 6.84
N LYS A 53 -7.36 10.54 6.17
CA LYS A 53 -6.38 9.44 6.24
C LYS A 53 -5.77 9.30 7.63
N ARG A 54 -5.49 10.39 8.35
CA ARG A 54 -4.98 10.35 9.72
C ARG A 54 -6.00 9.74 10.67
N GLN A 55 -7.26 10.19 10.60
CA GLN A 55 -8.34 9.66 11.44
C GLN A 55 -8.57 8.16 11.22
N ARG A 56 -8.50 7.68 9.97
CA ARG A 56 -8.60 6.25 9.65
C ARG A 56 -7.44 5.40 10.21
N LYS A 57 -6.26 5.98 10.40
CA LYS A 57 -5.11 5.29 11.01
C LYS A 57 -5.20 5.24 12.54
N VAL A 58 -5.76 6.30 13.13
CA VAL A 58 -5.87 6.45 14.60
C VAL A 58 -7.04 5.66 15.16
N LYS A 59 -8.15 5.53 14.40
CA LYS A 59 -9.23 4.63 14.81
C LYS A 59 -8.66 3.21 14.86
N PRO A 60 -8.61 2.54 16.03
CA PRO A 60 -8.33 1.12 16.05
C PRO A 60 -9.33 0.49 15.09
N ARG A 61 -8.86 -0.41 14.21
CA ARG A 61 -9.78 -1.34 13.57
C ARG A 61 -10.48 -1.98 14.76
N THR A 62 -11.73 -1.60 15.01
CA THR A 62 -12.57 -2.29 15.97
C THR A 62 -12.39 -3.74 15.62
N MET A 63 -11.68 -4.45 16.48
CA MET A 63 -11.41 -5.85 16.30
C MET A 63 -12.78 -6.47 16.39
N GLU A 64 -13.44 -6.68 15.25
CA GLU A 64 -14.58 -7.57 15.20
C GLU A 64 -14.04 -8.89 15.73
N TYR A 65 -14.37 -9.18 16.99
CA TYR A 65 -14.23 -10.49 17.55
C TYR A 65 -15.01 -11.42 16.60
N ARG A 66 -14.29 -12.09 15.72
CA ARG A 66 -14.81 -13.21 14.95
C ARG A 66 -14.63 -14.43 15.84
N PRO A 67 -15.66 -14.87 16.60
CA PRO A 67 -15.55 -16.14 17.30
C PRO A 67 -15.20 -17.20 16.26
N ARG A 68 -14.10 -17.91 16.48
CA ARG A 68 -13.84 -19.14 15.73
C ARG A 68 -14.94 -20.10 16.16
N TYR A 69 -15.99 -20.25 15.35
CA TYR A 69 -16.86 -21.40 15.49
C TYR A 69 -15.99 -22.63 15.30
N ASN A 70 -15.80 -23.35 16.39
CA ASN A 70 -15.09 -24.61 16.44
C ASN A 70 -15.95 -25.62 15.70
N ASN A 71 -15.73 -25.81 14.40
CA ASN A 71 -16.32 -26.93 13.66
C ASN A 71 -15.58 -28.21 14.05
N GLY A 72 -15.86 -28.67 15.26
CA GLY A 72 -15.62 -30.05 15.67
C GLY A 72 -16.69 -30.95 15.06
N ARG A 73 -16.34 -31.57 13.93
CA ARG A 73 -16.71 -32.94 13.55
C ARG A 73 -15.55 -33.51 12.76
#